data_AF-A0A7C3DRG2-F1
#
_entry.id   AF-A0A7C3DRG2-F1
#
_cell.length_a   1.000
_cell.length_b   1.000
_cell.length_c   1.000
_cell.angle_alpha   90.00
_cell.angle_beta   90.00
_cell.angle_gamma   90.00
#
_symmetry.space_group_name_H-M   'P 1'
#
loop_
_entity.id
_entity.type
_entity.pdbx_description
1 polymer ?
#
loop_
_entity_poly.entity_id
_entity_poly.type
_entity_poly.pdbx_seq_one_letter_code
_entity_poly.pdbx_strand_id
1 'polypeptide(L)'
;MKFSWRSDKGRPEGPVCHESARVVASKRYPGVRYRIARVSFGRRTALIARIRELAGRAEYHSADDSSEDRIEAALVERELERLYVEWGLEGIEGLQIDGEPATGATLLERGPEDLFREISQAIQQECGLSEDERKN
;
A
#
# COMPACT_ATOMS: atom_id res chain seq x y z
N MET A 1 -17.10 42.74 3.15
CA MET A 1 -15.70 42.47 2.77
C MET A 1 -15.67 41.92 1.35
N LYS A 2 -15.13 42.67 0.39
CA LYS A 2 -14.91 42.20 -0.99
C LYS A 2 -13.55 41.51 -1.03
N PHE A 3 -13.52 40.19 -1.15
CA PHE A 3 -12.28 39.46 -1.42
C PHE A 3 -11.93 39.64 -2.91
N SER A 4 -11.10 40.64 -3.21
CA SER A 4 -10.51 40.79 -4.54
C SER A 4 -9.40 39.74 -4.69
N TRP A 5 -9.71 38.62 -5.32
CA TRP A 5 -8.68 37.72 -5.83
C TRP A 5 -7.89 38.48 -6.91
N ARG A 6 -6.70 38.94 -6.54
CA ARG A 6 -5.75 39.54 -7.47
C ARG A 6 -5.35 38.51 -8.52
N SER A 7 -5.36 38.94 -9.77
CA SER A 7 -4.86 38.21 -10.93
C SER A 7 -3.42 37.76 -10.70
N ASP A 8 -3.15 36.48 -10.91
CA ASP A 8 -1.80 35.94 -11.04
C ASP A 8 -1.67 35.17 -12.36
N LYS A 9 -0.52 35.35 -12.99
CA LYS A 9 -0.23 35.01 -14.38
C LYS A 9 -0.04 33.50 -14.55
N GLY A 10 -0.62 32.94 -15.61
CA GLY A 10 -0.30 31.60 -16.11
C GLY A 10 -1.07 30.46 -15.44
N ARG A 11 -2.40 30.51 -15.46
CA ARG A 11 -3.21 29.31 -15.22
C ARG A 11 -2.99 28.35 -16.40
N PRO A 12 -2.63 27.07 -16.20
CA PRO A 12 -2.57 26.13 -17.32
C PRO A 12 -3.95 26.09 -18.00
N GLU A 13 -4.01 26.51 -19.26
CA GLU A 13 -5.22 26.43 -20.08
C GLU A 13 -5.40 24.97 -20.51
N GLY A 14 -6.20 24.23 -19.75
CA GLY A 14 -6.53 22.83 -20.02
C GLY A 14 -7.00 22.08 -18.77
N PRO A 15 -7.62 20.90 -18.92
CA PRO A 15 -7.94 20.06 -17.77
C PRO A 15 -6.66 19.64 -17.04
N VAL A 16 -6.67 19.72 -15.71
CA VAL A 16 -5.60 19.16 -14.88
C VAL A 16 -5.76 17.63 -14.86
N CYS A 17 -4.79 16.90 -15.41
CA CYS A 17 -4.77 15.44 -15.36
C CYS A 17 -4.14 14.96 -14.05
N HIS A 18 -4.85 14.10 -13.31
CA HIS A 18 -4.33 13.41 -12.14
C HIS A 18 -4.21 11.91 -12.45
N GLU A 19 -3.01 11.36 -12.33
CA GLU A 19 -2.78 9.91 -12.44
C GLU A 19 -3.09 9.25 -11.10
N SER A 20 -4.13 8.43 -11.05
CA SER A 20 -4.55 7.73 -9.83
C SER A 20 -3.69 6.51 -9.48
N ALA A 21 -2.70 6.18 -10.32
CA ALA A 21 -1.85 5.00 -10.18
C ALA A 21 -0.47 5.21 -10.80
N ARG A 22 0.51 4.41 -10.38
CA ARG A 22 1.83 4.33 -10.99
C ARG A 22 2.20 2.90 -11.34
N VAL A 23 2.94 2.71 -12.42
CA VAL A 23 3.47 1.40 -12.82
C VAL A 23 4.90 1.26 -12.32
N VAL A 24 5.22 0.10 -11.75
CA VAL A 24 6.54 -0.25 -11.21
C VAL A 24 6.98 -1.57 -11.85
N ALA A 25 8.23 -1.62 -12.30
CA ALA A 25 8.84 -2.85 -12.76
C ALA A 25 9.45 -3.61 -11.58
N SER A 26 9.25 -4.93 -11.53
CA SER A 26 9.84 -5.74 -10.46
C SER A 26 11.37 -5.76 -10.58
N LYS A 27 12.05 -5.65 -9.44
CA LYS A 27 13.51 -5.75 -9.39
C LYS A 27 13.96 -7.20 -9.33
N ARG A 28 13.17 -8.07 -8.68
CA ARG A 28 13.45 -9.50 -8.51
C ARG A 28 13.01 -10.35 -9.68
N TYR A 29 11.94 -9.96 -10.37
CA TYR A 29 11.36 -10.74 -11.47
C TYR A 29 11.37 -9.94 -12.78
N PRO A 30 12.44 -10.04 -13.60
CA PRO A 30 12.49 -9.38 -14.90
C PRO A 30 11.28 -9.74 -15.77
N GLY A 31 10.65 -8.73 -16.38
CA GLY A 31 9.44 -8.90 -17.18
C GLY A 31 8.13 -8.73 -16.40
N VAL A 32 8.17 -8.79 -15.06
CA VAL A 32 7.00 -8.50 -14.22
C VAL A 32 6.87 -7.00 -13.98
N ARG A 33 5.66 -6.48 -14.13
CA ARG A 33 5.30 -5.10 -13.78
C ARG A 33 4.00 -5.10 -12.99
N TYR A 34 3.89 -4.20 -12.03
CA TYR A 34 2.69 -4.04 -11.22
C TYR A 34 2.25 -2.58 -11.15
N ARG A 35 0.95 -2.37 -11.01
CA ARG A 35 0.32 -1.05 -10.94
C ARG A 35 -0.13 -0.81 -9.51
N ILE A 36 0.40 0.25 -8.91
CA ILE A 36 0.07 0.67 -7.54
C ILE A 36 -0.84 1.88 -7.59
N ALA A 37 -1.93 1.82 -6.84
CA ALA A 37 -2.80 2.94 -6.54
C ALA A 37 -2.01 4.07 -5.86
N ARG A 38 -2.06 5.28 -6.42
CA ARG A 38 -1.60 6.48 -5.71
C ARG A 38 -2.54 6.77 -4.55
N VAL A 39 -1.97 7.31 -3.48
CA VAL A 39 -2.71 7.69 -2.30
C VAL A 39 -3.56 8.93 -2.58
N SER A 40 -4.88 8.74 -2.61
CA SER A 40 -5.85 9.83 -2.55
C SER A 40 -6.31 10.04 -1.10
N PHE A 41 -6.93 11.18 -0.80
CA PHE A 41 -7.44 11.48 0.54
C PHE A 41 -8.39 10.39 1.07
N GLY A 42 -9.38 9.98 0.27
CA GLY A 42 -10.33 8.95 0.68
C GLY A 42 -9.65 7.59 0.89
N ARG A 43 -8.71 7.24 0.01
CA ARG A 43 -7.89 6.03 0.12
C ARG A 43 -7.11 6.02 1.43
N ARG A 44 -6.42 7.12 1.78
CA ARG A 44 -5.63 7.25 3.02
C ARG A 44 -6.49 7.07 4.27
N THR A 45 -7.65 7.73 4.33
CA THR A 45 -8.54 7.65 5.49
C THR A 45 -9.06 6.23 5.70
N ALA A 46 -9.42 5.52 4.62
CA ALA A 46 -9.86 4.13 4.71
C ALA A 46 -8.74 3.19 5.20
N LEU A 47 -7.52 3.40 4.73
CA LEU A 47 -6.35 2.63 5.15
C LEU A 47 -6.04 2.84 6.64
N ILE A 48 -6.01 4.09 7.12
CA ILE A 48 -5.76 4.40 8.53
C ILE A 48 -6.82 3.78 9.44
N ALA A 49 -8.09 3.78 9.03
CA ALA A 49 -9.16 3.15 9.79
C ALA A 49 -8.92 1.65 9.97
N ARG A 50 -8.48 0.96 8.89
CA ARG A 50 -8.14 -0.46 8.93
C ARG A 50 -6.88 -0.76 9.75
N ILE A 51 -5.84 0.08 9.65
CA ILE A 51 -4.62 -0.06 10.45
C ILE A 51 -4.94 0.02 11.94
N ARG A 52 -5.77 0.98 12.36
CA ARG A 52 -6.19 1.12 13.76
C ARG A 52 -6.98 -0.08 14.28
N GLU A 53 -7.84 -0.67 13.44
CA GLU A 53 -8.56 -1.91 13.77
C GLU A 53 -7.60 -3.07 14.04
N LEU A 54 -6.52 -3.18 13.23
CA LEU A 54 -5.49 -4.19 13.41
C LEU A 54 -4.61 -3.94 14.64
N ALA A 55 -4.18 -2.70 14.86
CA ALA A 55 -3.35 -2.34 16.01
C ALA A 55 -4.04 -2.59 17.35
N GLY A 56 -5.35 -2.30 17.45
CA GLY A 56 -6.12 -2.56 18.67
C GLY A 56 -6.19 -4.04 19.05
N ARG A 57 -6.05 -4.97 18.08
CA ARG A 57 -5.96 -6.41 18.37
C ARG A 57 -4.61 -6.77 19.00
N ALA A 58 -3.52 -6.14 18.55
CA ALA A 58 -2.17 -6.42 19.04
C ALA A 58 -1.96 -5.95 20.50
N GLU A 59 -2.50 -4.78 20.86
CA GLU A 59 -2.34 -4.20 22.20
C GLU A 59 -2.95 -5.07 23.31
N TYR A 60 -4.02 -5.81 23.02
CA TYR A 60 -4.66 -6.73 23.98
C TYR A 60 -3.74 -7.89 24.41
N HIS A 61 -2.77 -8.26 23.57
CA HIS A 61 -1.91 -9.42 23.78
C HIS A 61 -0.52 -9.09 24.36
N SER A 62 -0.10 -7.82 24.33
CA SER A 62 1.28 -7.39 24.67
C SER A 62 1.63 -7.29 26.17
N ALA A 63 0.80 -7.82 27.06
CA ALA A 63 0.93 -7.59 28.50
C ALA A 63 2.00 -8.46 29.19
N ASP A 64 2.65 -9.42 28.50
CA ASP A 64 3.54 -10.39 29.16
C ASP A 64 4.82 -10.77 28.38
N ASP A 65 5.42 -9.93 27.51
CA ASP A 65 6.69 -10.17 26.75
C ASP A 65 7.04 -11.64 26.46
N SER A 66 6.02 -12.40 26.08
CA SER A 66 6.06 -13.84 26.02
C SER A 66 6.45 -14.27 24.61
N SER A 67 6.77 -15.56 24.43
CA SER A 67 6.89 -16.10 23.07
C SER A 67 5.60 -15.95 22.26
N GLU A 68 4.44 -15.88 22.91
CA GLU A 68 3.14 -15.67 22.26
C GLU A 68 3.02 -14.23 21.74
N ASP A 69 3.45 -13.24 22.52
CA ASP A 69 3.43 -11.82 22.12
C ASP A 69 4.27 -11.56 20.87
N ARG A 70 5.41 -12.25 20.73
CA ARG A 70 6.27 -12.15 19.53
C ARG A 70 5.63 -12.76 18.28
N ILE A 71 4.90 -13.86 18.44
CA ILE A 71 4.17 -14.50 17.34
C ILE A 71 3.02 -13.59 16.91
N GLU A 72 2.26 -13.05 17.85
CA GLU A 72 1.16 -12.13 17.56
C GLU A 72 1.64 -10.86 16.87
N ALA A 73 2.74 -10.25 17.32
CA ALA A 73 3.32 -9.08 16.65
C ALA A 73 3.70 -9.40 15.19
N ALA A 74 4.30 -10.56 14.94
CA ALA A 74 4.63 -11.00 13.58
C ALA A 74 3.38 -11.22 12.73
N LEU A 75 2.31 -11.80 13.29
CA LEU A 75 1.03 -12.00 12.60
C LEU A 75 0.39 -10.66 12.22
N VAL A 76 0.38 -9.69 13.12
CA VAL A 76 -0.15 -8.34 12.86
C VAL A 76 0.63 -7.66 11.75
N GLU A 77 1.97 -7.77 11.74
CA GLU A 77 2.79 -7.25 10.66
C GLU A 77 2.46 -7.91 9.31
N ARG A 78 2.27 -9.24 9.27
CA ARG A 78 1.83 -9.94 8.05
C ARG A 78 0.43 -9.52 7.61
N GLU A 79 -0.49 -9.30 8.53
CA GLU A 79 -1.84 -8.81 8.23
C GLU A 79 -1.81 -7.37 7.66
N LEU A 80 -0.90 -6.52 8.15
CA LEU A 80 -0.68 -5.19 7.59
C LEU A 80 -0.09 -5.27 6.17
N GLU A 81 0.93 -6.10 5.95
CA GLU A 81 1.49 -6.31 4.61
C GLU A 81 0.43 -6.77 3.61
N ARG A 82 -0.46 -7.69 4.03
CA ARG A 82 -1.61 -8.16 3.25
C ARG A 82 -2.58 -7.03 2.94
N LEU A 83 -2.96 -6.25 3.95
CA LEU A 83 -3.84 -5.10 3.80
C LEU A 83 -3.30 -4.09 2.78
N TYR A 84 -2.00 -3.79 2.82
CA TYR A 84 -1.38 -2.87 1.87
C TYR A 84 -1.52 -3.38 0.43
N VAL A 85 -1.24 -4.65 0.19
CA VAL A 85 -1.31 -5.23 -1.17
C VAL A 85 -2.76 -5.30 -1.66
N GLU A 86 -3.69 -5.76 -0.83
CA GLU A 86 -5.13 -5.82 -1.18
C GLU A 86 -5.69 -4.44 -1.55
N TRP A 87 -5.26 -3.41 -0.84
CA TRP A 87 -5.74 -2.04 -1.06
C TRP A 87 -4.99 -1.33 -2.21
N GLY A 88 -3.69 -1.58 -2.33
CA GLY A 88 -2.78 -0.77 -3.14
C GLY A 88 -2.45 -1.36 -4.51
N LEU A 89 -2.58 -2.67 -4.71
CA LEU A 89 -2.27 -3.32 -5.98
C LEU A 89 -3.49 -3.29 -6.92
N GLU A 90 -3.40 -2.50 -8.00
CA GLU A 90 -4.45 -2.42 -9.02
C GLU A 90 -4.30 -3.48 -10.12
N GLY A 91 -3.10 -4.03 -10.29
CA GLY A 91 -2.87 -5.11 -11.26
C GLY A 91 -1.41 -5.53 -11.35
N ILE A 92 -1.21 -6.71 -11.92
CA ILE A 92 0.11 -7.31 -12.16
C ILE A 92 0.13 -7.89 -13.57
N GLU A 93 1.24 -7.70 -14.28
CA GLU A 93 1.46 -8.15 -15.65
C GLU A 93 2.80 -8.89 -15.71
N GLY A 94 2.90 -9.87 -16.61
CA GLY A 94 4.15 -10.63 -16.83
C GLY A 94 4.42 -11.74 -15.82
N LEU A 95 3.50 -11.98 -14.87
CA LEU A 95 3.53 -13.13 -13.97
C LEU A 95 2.41 -14.11 -14.35
N GLN A 96 2.77 -15.40 -14.42
CA GLN A 96 1.81 -16.51 -14.46
C GLN A 96 1.93 -17.32 -13.18
N ILE A 97 0.80 -17.71 -12.60
CA ILE A 97 0.71 -18.60 -11.45
C ILE A 97 -0.10 -19.80 -11.90
N ASP A 98 0.51 -20.99 -11.82
CA ASP A 98 -0.10 -22.25 -12.27
C ASP A 98 -0.60 -22.22 -13.73
N GLY A 99 0.10 -21.46 -14.60
CA GLY A 99 -0.24 -21.32 -16.03
C GLY A 99 -1.23 -20.21 -16.35
N GLU A 100 -1.86 -19.59 -15.35
CA GLU A 100 -2.83 -18.52 -15.54
C GLU A 100 -2.22 -17.13 -15.26
N PRO A 101 -2.68 -16.07 -15.94
CA PRO A 101 -2.26 -14.70 -15.62
C PRO A 101 -2.53 -14.35 -14.15
N ALA A 102 -1.52 -13.82 -13.47
CA ALA A 102 -1.64 -13.44 -12.07
C ALA A 102 -2.60 -12.25 -11.88
N THR A 103 -3.27 -12.24 -10.73
CA THR A 103 -4.10 -11.15 -10.23
C THR A 103 -3.62 -10.80 -8.81
N GLY A 104 -4.10 -9.70 -8.23
CA GLY A 104 -3.80 -9.40 -6.83
C GLY A 104 -4.21 -10.54 -5.88
N ALA A 105 -5.39 -11.13 -6.11
CA ALA A 105 -5.89 -12.26 -5.31
C ALA A 105 -5.02 -13.51 -5.47
N THR A 106 -4.63 -13.88 -6.70
CA THR A 106 -3.79 -15.07 -6.90
C THR A 106 -2.36 -14.87 -6.41
N LEU A 107 -1.82 -13.65 -6.48
CA LEU A 107 -0.54 -13.28 -5.87
C LEU A 107 -0.58 -13.45 -4.35
N LEU A 108 -1.67 -13.03 -3.70
CA LEU A 108 -1.85 -13.14 -2.24
C LEU A 108 -1.87 -14.60 -1.75
N GLU A 109 -2.56 -15.48 -2.48
CA GLU A 109 -2.78 -16.86 -2.05
C GLU A 109 -1.69 -17.83 -2.50
N ARG A 110 -1.17 -17.63 -3.71
CA ARG A 110 -0.33 -18.62 -4.43
C ARG A 110 0.91 -17.99 -5.07
N GLY A 111 1.12 -16.69 -4.87
CA GLY A 111 2.22 -15.97 -5.49
C GLY A 111 3.56 -16.20 -4.80
N PRO A 112 4.67 -15.85 -5.47
CA PRO A 112 5.98 -15.82 -4.83
C PRO A 112 6.00 -14.81 -3.67
N GLU A 113 6.36 -15.29 -2.48
CA GLU A 113 6.33 -14.49 -1.26
C GLU A 113 7.24 -13.25 -1.34
N ASP A 114 8.38 -13.37 -2.00
CA ASP A 114 9.33 -12.27 -2.12
C ASP A 114 8.88 -11.17 -3.09
N LEU A 115 8.12 -11.52 -4.14
CA LEU A 115 7.45 -10.55 -4.99
C LEU A 115 6.30 -9.84 -4.25
N PHE A 116 5.53 -10.59 -3.46
CA PHE A 116 4.51 -10.02 -2.58
C PHE A 116 5.13 -8.98 -1.62
N ARG A 117 6.24 -9.33 -0.95
CA ARG A 117 6.98 -8.41 -0.06
C ARG A 117 7.52 -7.19 -0.81
N GLU A 118 8.06 -7.37 -2.01
CA GLU A 118 8.53 -6.25 -2.84
C GLU A 118 7.39 -5.26 -3.15
N ILE A 119 6.22 -5.77 -3.54
CA ILE A 119 5.04 -4.96 -3.85
C ILE A 119 4.52 -4.26 -2.60
N SER A 120 4.41 -4.96 -1.47
CA SER A 120 3.99 -4.38 -0.20
C SER A 120 4.90 -3.20 0.21
N GLN A 121 6.21 -3.36 0.10
CA GLN A 121 7.18 -2.29 0.38
C GLN A 121 7.00 -1.09 -0.57
N ALA A 122 6.78 -1.34 -1.86
CA ALA A 122 6.55 -0.27 -2.84
C ALA A 122 5.24 0.51 -2.56
N ILE A 123 4.21 -0.16 -2.03
CA ILE A 123 2.95 0.46 -1.61
C ILE A 123 3.14 1.26 -0.32
N GLN A 124 3.85 0.71 0.68
CA GLN A 124 4.14 1.43 1.92
C GLN A 124 4.91 2.74 1.67
N GLN A 125 5.86 2.72 0.73
CA GLN A 125 6.58 3.92 0.28
C GLN A 125 5.64 4.93 -0.40
N GLU A 126 4.68 4.47 -1.20
CA GLU A 126 3.66 5.35 -1.80
C GLU A 126 2.78 6.00 -0.72
N CYS A 127 2.46 5.26 0.35
CA CYS A 127 1.67 5.77 1.48
C CYS A 127 2.42 6.79 2.34
N GLY A 128 3.75 6.86 2.26
CA GLY A 128 4.59 7.76 3.07
C GLY A 128 4.74 7.29 4.53
N LEU A 129 4.37 6.05 4.83
CA LEU A 129 4.39 5.50 6.20
C LEU A 129 5.78 5.06 6.66
N SER A 130 6.77 5.01 5.77
CA SER A 130 8.12 4.53 6.11
C SER A 130 8.93 5.42 7.08
N GLU A 131 8.59 6.70 7.23
CA GLU A 131 9.33 7.65 8.06
C GLU A 131 8.55 8.18 9.27
N ASP A 132 7.24 8.43 9.13
CA ASP A 132 6.42 9.07 10.17
C ASP A 132 5.92 8.10 11.27
N GLU A 133 5.75 6.80 10.98
CA GLU A 133 5.35 5.80 11.99
C GLU A 133 6.52 5.25 12.82
N ARG A 134 7.78 5.42 12.38
CA ARG A 134 8.96 4.94 13.13
C ARG A 134 9.37 5.86 14.29
N LYS A 135 8.72 7.03 14.45
CA LYS A 135 9.17 8.10 15.35
C LYS A 135 8.18 8.52 16.44
N ASN A 136 6.98 7.95 16.51
CA ASN A 136 6.01 8.26 17.58
C ASN A 136 5.73 7.04 18.45
#